data_AF-A0A1Q6FDF2-F1
#
_entry.id   AF-A0A1Q6FDF2-F1
#
_cell.length_a   1.000
_cell.length_b   1.000
_cell.length_c   1.000
_cell.angle_alpha   90.00
_cell.angle_beta   90.00
_cell.angle_gamma   90.00
#
_symmetry.space_group_name_H-M   'P 1'
#
loop_
_entity.id
_entity.type
_entity.pdbx_description
1 polymer ?
#
loop_
_entity_poly.entity_id
_entity_poly.type
_entity_poly.pdbx_seq_one_letter_code
_entity_poly.pdbx_strand_id
1 'polypeptide(L)'
;MKPLFICYPRCSTCQKALKWLQERGIEVEVRDIVQQNPSEAELEEWIDRSGLAVNRFFNTSGLRYKALNLKEKVRTAPREELIRVLSTDGMLVKRPLLIASDKILVGFREPEWAAALSEKR
;
A
#
# COMPACT_ATOMS: atom_id res chain seq x y z
N MET A 1 0.49 -15.36 11.36
CA MET A 1 1.27 -14.19 10.89
C MET A 1 0.60 -12.91 11.35
N LYS A 2 1.38 -11.92 11.77
CA LYS A 2 0.88 -10.57 12.04
C LYS A 2 0.76 -9.84 10.69
N PRO A 3 -0.33 -9.10 10.42
CA PRO A 3 -0.44 -8.31 9.20
C PRO A 3 0.59 -7.17 9.20
N LEU A 4 1.14 -6.87 8.02
CA LEU A 4 2.13 -5.81 7.84
C LEU A 4 1.41 -4.52 7.39
N PHE A 5 1.52 -3.47 8.19
CA PHE A 5 0.98 -2.15 7.94
C PHE A 5 2.07 -1.23 7.39
N ILE A 6 2.02 -1.02 6.08
CA ILE A 6 2.92 -0.12 5.39
C ILE A 6 2.34 1.29 5.44
N CYS A 7 3.07 2.19 6.08
CA CYS A 7 2.58 3.55 6.28
C CYS A 7 3.69 4.58 6.14
N TYR A 8 3.30 5.85 6.19
CA TYR A 8 4.23 6.97 6.24
C TYR A 8 3.87 7.83 7.46
N PRO A 9 4.77 8.04 8.43
CA PRO A 9 4.47 8.67 9.71
C PRO A 9 3.99 10.12 9.57
N ARG A 10 4.39 10.83 8.51
CA ARG A 10 3.90 12.20 8.25
C ARG A 10 2.54 12.25 7.53
N CYS A 11 1.91 11.11 7.26
CA CYS A 11 0.60 11.07 6.59
C CYS A 11 -0.53 10.96 7.61
N SER A 12 -1.44 11.93 7.60
CA SER A 12 -2.60 11.97 8.52
C SER A 12 -3.49 10.73 8.38
N THR A 13 -3.67 10.20 7.17
CA THR A 13 -4.44 8.98 6.92
C THR A 13 -3.79 7.75 7.54
N CYS A 14 -2.45 7.69 7.53
CA CYS A 14 -1.71 6.61 8.18
C CYS A 14 -1.87 6.64 9.69
N GLN A 15 -1.80 7.83 10.30
CA GLN A 15 -2.03 8.01 11.74
C GLN A 15 -3.45 7.60 12.14
N LYS A 16 -4.46 7.96 11.34
CA LYS A 16 -5.86 7.53 11.56
C LYS A 16 -6.00 6.01 11.48
N ALA A 17 -5.39 5.38 10.47
CA ALA A 17 -5.42 3.93 10.30
C ALA A 17 -4.74 3.19 11.45
N LEU A 18 -3.57 3.67 11.89
CA LEU A 18 -2.85 3.10 13.02
C LEU A 18 -3.67 3.21 14.31
N LYS A 19 -4.28 4.37 14.57
CA LYS A 19 -5.15 4.56 15.73
C LYS A 19 -6.33 3.59 15.71
N TRP A 20 -6.98 3.44 14.55
CA TRP A 20 -8.11 2.50 14.40
C TRP A 20 -7.71 1.05 14.69
N LEU A 21 -6.51 0.63 14.28
CA LEU A 21 -5.98 -0.70 14.60
C LEU A 21 -5.71 -0.87 16.10
N GLN A 22 -5.11 0.15 16.73
CA GLN A 22 -4.84 0.16 18.17
C GLN A 22 -6.13 0.13 19.00
N GLU A 23 -7.14 0.91 18.62
CA GLU A 23 -8.46 0.95 19.28
C GLU A 23 -9.17 -0.41 19.24
N ARG A 24 -8.86 -1.24 18.25
CA ARG A 24 -9.39 -2.60 18.10
C ARG A 24 -8.47 -3.68 18.71
N GLY A 25 -7.32 -3.30 19.26
CA GLY A 25 -6.34 -4.24 19.80
C GLY A 25 -5.70 -5.14 18.74
N ILE A 26 -5.65 -4.71 17.48
CA ILE A 26 -5.11 -5.50 16.39
C ILE A 26 -3.61 -5.27 16.30
N GLU A 27 -2.83 -6.29 16.62
CA GLU A 27 -1.38 -6.26 16.47
C GLU A 27 -0.99 -6.31 14.98
N VAL A 28 -0.37 -5.23 14.50
CA VAL A 28 0.18 -5.14 13.14
C VAL A 28 1.67 -4.77 13.21
N GLU A 29 2.43 -5.20 12.22
CA GLU A 29 3.81 -4.75 12.07
C GLU A 29 3.83 -3.43 11.29
N VAL A 30 4.37 -2.36 11.87
CA VAL A 30 4.39 -1.05 11.21
C VAL A 30 5.71 -0.90 10.45
N ARG A 31 5.66 -0.71 9.14
CA ARG A 31 6.85 -0.45 8.30
C ARG A 31 6.69 0.87 7.55
N ASP A 32 7.73 1.69 7.63
CA ASP A 32 7.80 2.96 6.93
C ASP A 32 8.19 2.74 5.47
N ILE A 33 7.32 3.14 4.55
CA ILE A 33 7.53 2.93 3.10
C ILE A 33 8.64 3.80 2.50
N VAL A 34 9.01 4.90 3.16
CA VAL A 34 10.07 5.82 2.72
C VAL A 34 11.42 5.36 3.25
N GLN A 35 11.48 4.87 4.49
CA GLN A 35 12.72 4.31 5.03
C GLN A 35 13.01 2.90 4.49
N GLN A 36 11.98 2.06 4.41
CA GLN A 36 12.08 0.69 3.92
C GLN A 36 11.23 0.53 2.67
N ASN A 37 11.76 1.05 1.57
CA ASN A 37 11.14 0.96 0.26
C ASN A 37 10.92 -0.53 -0.11
N PRO A 38 9.73 -0.94 -0.56
CA PRO A 38 9.50 -2.31 -0.96
C PRO A 38 10.27 -2.67 -2.23
N SER A 39 10.78 -3.90 -2.26
CA SER A 39 11.47 -4.43 -3.45
C SER A 39 10.47 -4.75 -4.56
N GLU A 40 10.95 -4.88 -5.80
CA GLU A 40 10.12 -5.29 -6.95
C GLU A 40 9.38 -6.61 -6.68
N ALA A 41 10.07 -7.59 -6.10
CA ALA A 41 9.48 -8.88 -5.74
C ALA A 41 8.38 -8.76 -4.67
N GLU A 42 8.59 -7.93 -3.64
CA GLU A 42 7.57 -7.68 -2.62
C GLU A 42 6.32 -7.02 -3.22
N LEU A 43 6.54 -6.00 -4.07
CA LEU A 43 5.46 -5.29 -4.75
C LEU A 43 4.67 -6.23 -5.67
N GLU A 44 5.36 -7.07 -6.44
CA GLU A 44 4.72 -8.05 -7.31
C GLU A 44 3.83 -9.00 -6.52
N GLU A 45 4.34 -9.55 -5.42
CA GLU A 45 3.57 -10.42 -4.53
C GLU A 45 2.34 -9.70 -3.99
N TRP A 46 2.49 -8.46 -3.53
CA TRP A 46 1.37 -7.69 -2.97
C TRP A 46 0.32 -7.37 -4.01
N ILE A 47 0.71 -7.05 -5.24
CA ILE A 47 -0.21 -6.78 -6.34
C ILE A 47 -0.97 -8.05 -6.70
N ASP A 48 -0.27 -9.17 -6.87
CA ASP A 48 -0.88 -10.45 -7.22
C ASP A 48 -1.88 -10.90 -6.15
N ARG A 49 -1.47 -10.86 -4.87
CA ARG A 49 -2.33 -11.20 -3.72
C ARG A 49 -3.48 -10.23 -3.51
N SER A 50 -3.33 -8.96 -3.90
CA SER A 50 -4.43 -8.00 -3.82
C SER A 50 -5.53 -8.27 -4.85
N GLY A 51 -5.19 -8.90 -5.97
CA GLY A 51 -6.07 -8.98 -7.15
C GLY A 51 -6.38 -7.61 -7.78
N LEU A 52 -5.71 -6.54 -7.34
CA LEU A 52 -5.89 -5.19 -7.86
C LEU A 52 -4.87 -4.92 -8.97
N ALA A 53 -5.27 -4.15 -9.96
CA ALA A 53 -4.33 -3.66 -10.96
C ALA A 53 -3.24 -2.79 -10.30
N VAL A 54 -1.99 -2.94 -10.76
CA VAL A 54 -0.82 -2.20 -10.26
C VAL A 54 -1.04 -0.67 -10.24
N ASN A 55 -1.86 -0.15 -11.16
CA ASN A 55 -2.26 1.26 -11.19
C ASN A 55 -2.93 1.75 -9.88
N ARG A 56 -3.59 0.87 -9.11
CA ARG A 56 -4.20 1.19 -7.81
C ARG A 56 -3.16 1.45 -6.73
N PHE A 57 -1.98 0.88 -6.87
CA PHE A 57 -0.85 1.07 -5.96
C PHE A 57 -0.12 2.38 -6.21
N PHE A 58 -0.38 3.09 -7.31
CA PHE A 58 0.19 4.41 -7.52
C PHE A 58 -0.56 5.49 -6.72
N ASN A 59 0.20 6.39 -6.13
CA ASN A 59 -0.28 7.61 -5.54
C ASN A 59 -0.60 8.64 -6.63
N THR A 60 -1.71 8.42 -7.35
CA THR A 60 -2.15 9.29 -8.46
C THR A 60 -2.37 10.75 -8.06
N SER A 61 -2.63 11.01 -6.77
CA SER A 61 -2.81 12.36 -6.23
C SER A 61 -1.51 13.00 -5.75
N GLY A 62 -0.41 12.25 -5.71
CA GLY A 62 0.90 12.70 -5.23
C GLY A 62 1.57 13.68 -6.20
N LEU A 63 2.30 14.65 -5.64
CA LEU A 63 3.11 15.59 -6.42
C LEU A 63 4.15 14.86 -7.28
N ARG A 64 4.80 13.81 -6.75
CA ARG A 64 5.76 12.97 -7.48
C ARG A 64 5.16 12.33 -8.73
N TYR A 65 3.93 11.83 -8.64
CA TYR A 65 3.22 11.21 -9.77
C TYR A 65 2.99 12.19 -10.91
N LYS A 66 2.58 13.43 -10.57
CA LYS A 66 2.40 14.51 -11.54
C LYS A 66 3.73 15.02 -12.10
N ALA A 67 4.74 15.20 -11.24
CA ALA A 67 6.07 15.69 -11.62
C ALA A 67 6.79 14.75 -12.60
N LEU A 68 6.67 13.44 -12.40
CA LEU A 68 7.27 12.43 -13.25
C LEU A 68 6.39 12.03 -14.45
N ASN A 69 5.26 12.71 -14.64
CA ASN A 69 4.27 12.43 -15.68
C ASN A 69 3.91 10.94 -15.80
N LEU A 70 3.77 10.26 -14.65
CA LEU A 70 3.52 8.82 -14.60
C LEU A 70 2.13 8.44 -15.11
N LYS A 71 1.26 9.42 -15.35
CA LYS A 71 -0.07 9.19 -15.89
C LYS A 71 -0.06 8.46 -17.23
N GLU A 72 0.86 8.83 -18.12
CA GLU A 72 0.99 8.16 -19.42
C GLU A 72 1.61 6.77 -19.24
N LYS A 73 2.73 6.68 -18.50
CA LYS A 73 3.39 5.41 -18.18
C LYS A 73 2.44 4.40 -17.55
N VAL A 74 1.64 4.76 -16.55
CA VAL A 74 0.68 3.84 -15.91
C VAL A 74 -0.40 3.33 -16.87
N ARG A 75 -0.66 4.05 -17.97
CA ARG A 75 -1.64 3.63 -18.99
C ARG A 75 -1.03 2.78 -20.09
N THR A 76 0.25 2.95 -20.40
CA THR A 76 0.90 2.32 -21.56
C THR A 76 1.95 1.28 -21.19
N ALA A 77 2.57 1.40 -20.01
CA ALA A 77 3.68 0.56 -19.59
C ALA A 77 3.19 -0.80 -19.04
N PRO A 78 3.98 -1.86 -19.21
CA PRO A 78 3.68 -3.18 -18.68
C PRO A 78 3.81 -3.20 -17.15
N ARG A 79 3.18 -4.21 -16.52
CA ARG A 79 3.15 -4.35 -15.06
C ARG A 79 4.54 -4.31 -14.42
N GLU A 80 5.53 -4.94 -15.07
CA GLU A 80 6.90 -5.06 -14.55
C GLU A 80 7.60 -3.70 -14.50
N GLU A 81 7.42 -2.88 -15.55
CA GLU A 81 7.95 -1.51 -15.56
C GLU A 81 7.29 -0.66 -14.47
N LEU A 82 6.00 -0.85 -14.24
CA LEU A 82 5.28 -0.14 -13.18
C LEU A 82 5.76 -0.54 -11.78
N ILE A 83 6.02 -1.83 -11.56
CA ILE A 83 6.60 -2.34 -10.32
C ILE A 83 8.00 -1.75 -10.09
N ARG A 84 8.84 -1.69 -11.12
CA ARG A 84 10.15 -1.00 -11.07
C ARG A 84 10.03 0.45 -10.67
N VAL A 85 9.08 1.17 -11.26
CA VAL A 85 8.87 2.59 -10.90
C VAL A 85 8.46 2.70 -9.43
N LEU A 86 7.56 1.83 -8.94
CA LEU A 86 7.17 1.82 -7.54
C LEU A 86 8.33 1.47 -6.60
N SER A 87 9.20 0.53 -6.97
CA SER A 87 10.37 0.15 -6.17
C SER A 87 11.47 1.21 -6.15
N THR A 88 11.53 2.10 -7.15
CA THR A 88 12.51 3.21 -7.16
C THR A 88 12.20 4.30 -6.14
N ASP A 89 10.92 4.56 -5.87
CA ASP A 89 10.51 5.65 -4.99
C ASP A 89 9.23 5.30 -4.22
N GLY A 90 9.39 5.01 -2.94
CA GLY A 90 8.28 4.69 -2.06
C GLY A 90 7.21 5.78 -1.95
N MET A 91 7.50 7.04 -2.31
CA MET A 91 6.51 8.14 -2.42
C MET A 91 5.53 7.99 -3.57
N LEU A 92 5.86 7.16 -4.55
CA LEU A 92 4.96 6.80 -5.63
C LEU A 92 3.93 5.76 -5.23
N VAL A 93 4.21 4.98 -4.19
CA VAL A 93 3.29 3.98 -3.71
C VAL A 93 2.18 4.63 -2.87
N LYS A 94 0.95 4.18 -3.05
CA LYS A 94 -0.25 4.64 -2.35
C LYS A 94 -0.22 4.16 -0.91
N ARG A 95 -0.51 5.04 0.04
CA ARG A 95 -0.51 4.76 1.48
C ARG A 95 -1.86 5.10 2.11
N PRO A 96 -2.20 4.50 3.26
CA PRO A 96 -1.55 3.33 3.87
C PRO A 96 -1.80 2.04 3.08
N LEU A 97 -0.95 1.02 3.23
CA LEU A 97 -1.27 -0.35 2.81
C LEU A 97 -1.36 -1.26 4.03
N LEU A 98 -2.28 -2.22 3.96
CA LEU A 98 -2.40 -3.30 4.94
C LEU A 98 -2.25 -4.63 4.22
N ILE A 99 -1.19 -5.34 4.56
CA ILE A 99 -0.84 -6.65 4.04
C ILE A 99 -1.33 -7.67 5.06
N ALA A 100 -2.55 -8.16 4.88
CA ALA A 100 -3.07 -9.25 5.68
C ALA A 100 -2.65 -10.61 5.09
N SER A 101 -2.87 -11.68 5.85
CA SER A 101 -2.54 -13.04 5.41
C SER A 101 -3.36 -13.46 4.19
N ASP A 102 -4.60 -12.99 4.10
CA ASP A 102 -5.52 -13.38 3.03
C ASP A 102 -5.63 -12.31 1.92
N LYS A 103 -5.43 -11.03 2.26
CA LYS A 103 -5.75 -9.89 1.38
C LYS A 103 -4.77 -8.75 1.55
N ILE A 104 -4.55 -7.99 0.49
CA ILE A 104 -3.80 -6.74 0.53
C ILE A 104 -4.76 -5.59 0.28
N LEU A 105 -4.84 -4.67 1.23
CA LEU A 105 -5.70 -3.49 1.14
C LEU A 105 -4.86 -2.25 0.87
N VAL A 106 -5.28 -1.47 -0.13
CA VAL A 106 -4.63 -0.24 -0.55
C VAL A 106 -5.48 0.97 -0.18
N GLY A 107 -4.96 1.80 0.71
CA GLY A 107 -5.67 2.92 1.33
C GLY A 107 -6.38 2.51 2.63
N PHE A 108 -6.74 3.52 3.43
CA PHE A 108 -7.50 3.32 4.65
C PHE A 108 -9.00 3.39 4.36
N ARG A 109 -9.69 2.26 4.56
CA ARG A 109 -11.15 2.17 4.49
C ARG A 109 -11.61 1.21 5.58
N GLU A 110 -12.25 1.77 6.58
CA GLU A 110 -12.73 1.04 7.76
C GLU A 110 -13.52 -0.23 7.44
N PRO A 111 -14.51 -0.25 6.52
CA PRO A 111 -15.27 -1.48 6.24
C PRO A 111 -14.41 -2.57 5.58
N GLU A 112 -13.49 -2.21 4.68
CA GLU A 112 -12.61 -3.17 4.01
C GLU A 112 -11.59 -3.76 4.99
N TRP A 113 -11.03 -2.90 5.85
CA TRP A 113 -10.09 -3.31 6.89
C TRP A 113 -10.75 -4.18 7.94
N ALA A 114 -11.96 -3.81 8.38
CA ALA A 114 -12.75 -4.61 9.29
C ALA A 114 -13.04 -5.98 8.69
N ALA A 115 -13.48 -6.08 7.43
CA ALA A 115 -13.74 -7.35 6.78
C ALA A 115 -12.48 -8.23 6.74
N ALA A 116 -11.36 -7.70 6.21
CA ALA A 116 -10.12 -8.46 6.06
C ALA A 116 -9.51 -8.90 7.40
N LEU A 117 -9.71 -8.13 8.47
CA LEU A 117 -9.21 -8.45 9.81
C LEU A 117 -10.20 -9.28 10.65
N SER A 118 -11.49 -9.27 10.30
CA SER A 118 -12.56 -10.02 10.99
C SER A 118 -12.69 -11.47 10.51
N GLU A 119 -12.09 -11.84 9.38
CA GLU A 119 -12.11 -13.22 8.83
C GLU A 119 -11.25 -14.24 9.59
N LYS A 120 -10.79 -13.90 10.80
CA LYS A 120 -10.38 -14.91 11.79
C LYS A 120 -11.60 -15.34 12.60
N ARG A 121 -12.35 -16.31 12.09
CA ARG A 121 -13.29 -17.09 12.91
C ARG A 121 -13.05 -18.57 12.70
#